data_AF-A0AAD9T0F0-F1
#
_entry.id   AF-A0AAD9T0F0-F1
#
_cell.length_a   1.000
_cell.length_b   1.000
_cell.length_c   1.000
_cell.angle_alpha   90.00
_cell.angle_beta   90.00
_cell.angle_gamma   90.00
#
_symmetry.space_group_name_H-M   'P 1'
#
loop_
_entity.id
_entity.type
_entity.pdbx_description
1 polymer ?
#
loop_
_entity_poly.entity_id
_entity_poly.type
_entity_poly.pdbx_seq_one_letter_code
_entity_poly.pdbx_strand_id
1 'polypeptide(L)'
;MPLTPEIHTYHCICTSLLFSTTHTLSSLPQHSAIILPIPSSPPSPSLDALLPAEGYTVLLGLTASPASSSQPTIIRREDGFEKRILYRCSRCGVVVGYELQGATANIDAGGADVEMGGTEKGKERGDQEEVYAGKIIYILPAGIMSSRFLAETGRSGKKLAEEDVAIRRGGVGVFE
;
A
#
# COMPACT_ATOMS: atom_id res chain seq x y z
N MET A 1 3.30 -22.73 20.83
CA MET A 1 1.97 -22.50 20.21
C MET A 1 2.16 -21.41 19.18
N PRO A 2 1.83 -21.60 17.89
CA PRO A 2 1.89 -20.50 16.94
C PRO A 2 0.90 -19.42 17.41
N LEU A 3 1.40 -18.20 17.59
CA LEU A 3 0.59 -17.05 17.94
C LEU A 3 -0.38 -16.82 16.78
N THR A 4 -1.69 -16.87 17.05
CA THR A 4 -2.69 -16.51 16.06
C THR A 4 -2.50 -15.05 15.67
N PRO A 5 -2.35 -14.73 14.37
CA PRO A 5 -2.09 -13.36 13.94
C PRO A 5 -3.28 -12.46 14.23
N GLU A 6 -3.02 -11.26 14.75
CA GLU A 6 -4.04 -10.24 14.95
C GLU A 6 -4.43 -9.62 13.59
N ILE A 7 -5.72 -9.54 13.31
CA ILE A 7 -6.24 -8.93 12.08
C ILE A 7 -6.73 -7.53 12.39
N HIS A 8 -6.09 -6.54 11.76
CA HIS A 8 -6.52 -5.16 11.79
C HIS A 8 -7.37 -4.83 10.56
N THR A 9 -8.41 -4.02 10.76
CA THR A 9 -9.33 -3.62 9.69
C THR A 9 -9.43 -2.10 9.66
N TYR A 10 -9.43 -1.55 8.44
CA TYR A 10 -9.39 -0.12 8.20
C TYR A 10 -10.54 0.33 7.31
N HIS A 11 -11.14 1.45 7.69
CA HIS A 11 -12.34 2.02 7.12
C HIS A 11 -12.03 3.39 6.51
N CYS A 12 -12.79 3.76 5.48
CA CYS A 12 -12.83 5.11 4.98
C CYS A 12 -13.60 6.02 5.95
N ILE A 13 -13.44 7.33 5.79
CA ILE A 13 -14.24 8.37 6.46
C ILE A 13 -15.75 8.15 6.27
N CYS A 14 -16.17 7.62 5.12
CA CYS A 14 -17.56 7.24 4.88
C CYS A 14 -17.97 5.90 5.52
N THR A 15 -17.18 5.41 6.47
CA THR A 15 -17.36 4.15 7.21
C THR A 15 -17.38 2.88 6.36
N SER A 16 -16.91 2.94 5.12
CA SER A 16 -16.77 1.76 4.24
C SER A 16 -15.49 0.99 4.57
N LEU A 17 -15.56 -0.33 4.71
CA LEU A 17 -14.39 -1.18 4.94
C LEU A 17 -13.48 -1.19 3.69
N LEU A 18 -12.24 -0.74 3.85
CA LEU A 18 -11.31 -0.59 2.74
C LEU A 18 -10.39 -1.79 2.57
N PHE A 19 -9.76 -2.22 3.67
CA PHE A 19 -8.85 -3.37 3.66
C PHE A 19 -8.73 -3.99 5.06
N SER A 20 -8.29 -5.24 5.08
CA SER A 20 -7.83 -5.94 6.28
C SER A 20 -6.34 -6.26 6.14
N THR A 21 -5.61 -6.22 7.24
CA THR A 21 -4.18 -6.49 7.25
C THR A 21 -3.74 -7.09 8.57
N THR A 22 -2.71 -7.91 8.54
CA THR A 22 -2.00 -8.38 9.76
C THR A 22 -0.98 -7.37 10.26
N HIS A 23 -0.76 -6.25 9.55
CA HIS A 23 0.12 -5.18 9.96
C HIS A 23 -0.55 -4.20 10.92
N THR A 24 0.15 -3.85 11.99
CA THR A 24 -0.13 -2.62 12.70
C THR A 24 0.42 -1.45 11.86
N LEU A 25 -0.44 -0.58 11.31
CA LEU A 25 0.02 0.47 10.38
C LEU A 25 1.06 1.43 11.00
N SER A 26 1.09 1.57 12.33
CA SER A 26 2.08 2.37 13.05
C SER A 26 3.48 1.75 13.12
N SER A 27 3.62 0.44 12.84
CA SER A 27 4.92 -0.24 12.82
C SER A 27 5.53 -0.31 11.43
N LEU A 28 4.76 0.03 10.39
CA LEU A 28 5.26 0.07 9.01
C LEU A 28 6.12 1.32 8.78
N PRO A 29 7.07 1.28 7.82
CA PRO A 29 7.78 2.46 7.39
C PRO A 29 6.82 3.55 6.93
N GLN A 30 7.01 4.77 7.44
CA GLN A 30 6.20 5.94 7.09
C GLN A 30 7.11 7.07 6.61
N HIS A 31 6.81 7.58 5.42
CA HIS A 31 7.21 8.91 5.00
C HIS A 31 5.94 9.77 4.96
N SER A 32 5.70 10.53 3.90
CA SER A 32 4.41 11.19 3.65
C SER A 32 3.23 10.21 3.47
N ALA A 33 3.51 8.91 3.32
CA ALA A 33 2.54 7.82 3.23
C ALA A 33 3.06 6.57 3.96
N ILE A 34 2.13 5.67 4.34
CA ILE A 34 2.41 4.38 4.96
C ILE A 34 2.65 3.35 3.86
N ILE A 35 3.79 2.66 3.91
CA ILE A 35 4.15 1.63 2.91
C ILE A 35 3.47 0.31 3.31
N LEU A 36 2.45 -0.10 2.56
CA LEU A 36 1.67 -1.31 2.81
C LEU A 36 1.99 -2.39 1.77
N PRO A 37 2.69 -3.48 2.16
CA PRO A 37 2.92 -4.62 1.27
C PRO A 37 1.65 -5.44 1.06
N ILE A 38 1.47 -5.91 -0.18
CA ILE A 38 0.41 -6.81 -0.61
C ILE A 38 1.07 -7.98 -1.32
N PRO A 39 1.18 -9.14 -0.65
CA PRO A 39 1.84 -10.30 -1.25
C PRO A 39 1.05 -10.77 -2.48
N SER A 40 1.78 -11.20 -3.51
CA SER A 40 1.25 -11.57 -4.82
C SER A 40 0.43 -12.87 -4.81
N SER A 41 0.61 -13.71 -3.79
CA SER A 41 -0.19 -14.93 -3.57
C SER A 41 -0.76 -14.96 -2.14
N PRO A 42 -2.01 -15.43 -1.95
CA PRO A 42 -2.47 -15.83 -0.62
C PRO A 42 -1.56 -16.93 -0.03
N PRO A 43 -1.35 -16.95 1.29
CA PRO A 43 -0.71 -18.08 1.95
C PRO A 43 -1.55 -19.35 1.70
N SER A 44 -0.88 -20.48 1.46
CA SER A 44 -1.58 -21.75 1.29
C SER A 44 -2.38 -22.11 2.56
N PRO A 45 -3.61 -22.64 2.46
CA PRO A 45 -4.44 -22.99 3.61
C PRO A 45 -3.98 -24.30 4.28
N SER A 46 -2.68 -24.45 4.51
CA SER A 46 -2.13 -25.54 5.33
C SER A 46 -2.08 -25.10 6.78
N LEU A 47 -2.44 -26.01 7.70
CA LEU A 47 -2.37 -25.78 9.14
C LEU A 47 -0.96 -25.37 9.63
N ASP A 48 0.09 -25.72 8.87
CA ASP A 48 1.48 -25.38 9.13
C ASP A 48 2.01 -24.21 8.27
N ALA A 49 1.16 -23.54 7.48
CA ALA A 49 1.61 -22.35 6.74
C ALA A 49 1.87 -21.22 7.73
N LEU A 50 3.16 -20.94 7.96
CA LEU A 50 3.57 -19.68 8.56
C LEU A 50 3.11 -18.55 7.64
N LEU A 51 2.56 -17.49 8.25
CA LEU A 51 2.32 -16.27 7.49
C LEU A 51 3.64 -15.79 6.88
N PRO A 52 3.59 -15.13 5.70
CA PRO A 52 4.75 -14.44 5.15
C PRO A 52 5.38 -13.53 6.22
N ALA A 53 6.71 -13.43 6.25
CA ALA A 53 7.41 -12.55 7.20
C ALA A 53 6.98 -11.09 7.02
N GLU A 54 6.57 -10.74 5.79
CA GLU A 54 6.08 -9.44 5.35
C GLU A 54 4.57 -9.28 5.56
N GLY A 55 3.91 -10.19 6.27
CA GLY A 55 2.47 -10.12 6.56
C GLY A 55 1.56 -10.26 5.35
N TYR A 56 0.27 -9.97 5.55
CA TYR A 56 -0.78 -10.17 4.56
C TYR A 56 -1.82 -9.06 4.63
N THR A 57 -2.25 -8.58 3.46
CA THR A 57 -3.24 -7.51 3.30
C THR A 57 -4.24 -7.88 2.22
N VAL A 58 -5.54 -7.68 2.49
CA VAL A 58 -6.63 -7.88 1.53
C VAL A 58 -7.34 -6.56 1.28
N LEU A 59 -7.39 -6.14 0.02
CA LEU A 59 -8.18 -4.97 -0.41
C LEU A 59 -9.63 -5.39 -0.64
N LEU A 60 -10.57 -4.63 -0.08
CA LEU A 60 -12.00 -4.96 -0.06
C LEU A 60 -12.84 -3.87 -0.72
N GLY A 61 -12.68 -2.63 -0.25
CA GLY A 61 -13.48 -1.46 -0.66
C GLY A 61 -12.70 -0.44 -1.48
N LEU A 62 -11.65 -0.89 -2.17
CA LEU A 62 -10.73 -0.02 -2.89
C LEU A 62 -10.74 -0.29 -4.40
N THR A 63 -10.87 0.78 -5.17
CA THR A 63 -10.77 0.76 -6.62
C THR A 63 -9.54 1.54 -7.06
N ALA A 64 -8.73 0.95 -7.92
CA ALA A 64 -7.78 1.73 -8.70
C ALA A 64 -8.57 2.66 -9.65
N SER A 65 -8.08 3.89 -9.84
CA SER A 65 -8.69 4.92 -10.69
C SER A 65 -9.18 4.34 -12.02
N PRO A 66 -10.34 4.82 -12.48
CA PRO A 66 -11.51 3.98 -12.74
C PRO A 66 -11.13 2.76 -13.58
N ALA A 67 -11.68 1.60 -13.24
CA ALA A 67 -11.35 0.32 -13.86
C ALA A 67 -11.45 0.28 -15.41
N SER A 68 -12.02 1.30 -16.07
CA SER A 68 -12.05 1.48 -17.54
C SER A 68 -11.00 2.46 -18.10
N SER A 69 -10.37 3.30 -17.28
CA SER A 69 -9.34 4.26 -17.67
C SER A 69 -8.31 4.43 -16.55
N SER A 70 -7.51 3.39 -16.30
CA SER A 70 -6.33 3.42 -15.41
C SER A 70 -5.23 4.36 -15.96
N GLN A 71 -5.59 5.62 -16.24
CA GLN A 71 -4.64 6.65 -16.60
C GLN A 71 -3.87 7.02 -15.33
N PRO A 72 -2.54 6.78 -15.31
CA PRO A 72 -1.72 7.19 -14.18
C PRO A 72 -1.78 8.71 -14.02
N THR A 73 -1.88 9.16 -12.79
CA THR A 73 -1.65 10.58 -12.47
C THR A 73 -0.15 10.85 -12.56
N ILE A 74 0.26 11.76 -13.44
CA ILE A 74 1.66 12.11 -13.64
C ILE A 74 1.99 13.34 -12.79
N ILE A 75 2.93 13.20 -11.86
CA ILE A 75 3.44 14.28 -11.03
C ILE A 75 4.80 14.68 -11.55
N ARG A 76 5.00 15.98 -11.77
CA ARG A 76 6.30 16.54 -12.14
C ARG A 76 7.08 16.88 -10.86
N ARG A 77 8.31 16.41 -10.75
CA ARG A 77 9.26 16.74 -9.69
C ARG A 77 10.53 17.35 -10.30
N GLU A 78 11.41 17.90 -9.47
CA GLU A 78 12.71 18.40 -9.94
C GLU A 78 13.59 17.31 -10.59
N ASP A 79 13.41 16.05 -10.20
CA ASP A 79 14.18 14.88 -10.64
C ASP A 79 13.51 14.09 -11.78
N GLY A 80 12.29 14.46 -12.19
CA GLY A 80 11.59 13.81 -13.30
C GLY A 80 10.07 13.73 -13.14
N PHE A 81 9.48 12.62 -13.59
CA PHE A 81 8.04 12.39 -13.57
C PHE A 81 7.70 11.13 -12.77
N GLU A 82 6.82 11.26 -11.77
CA GLU A 82 6.29 10.13 -11.01
C GLU A 82 4.88 9.77 -11.49
N LYS A 83 4.68 8.52 -11.94
CA LYS A 83 3.38 8.02 -12.39
C LYS A 83 2.69 7.26 -11.27
N ARG A 84 1.52 7.75 -10.83
CA ARG A 84 0.75 7.17 -9.71
C ARG A 84 -0.58 6.58 -10.18
N ILE A 85 -0.86 5.34 -9.81
CA ILE A 85 -2.20 4.74 -9.90
C ILE A 85 -2.90 5.00 -8.57
N LEU A 86 -3.97 5.80 -8.59
CA LEU A 86 -4.66 6.21 -7.36
C LEU A 86 -5.65 5.14 -6.89
N TYR A 87 -5.64 4.85 -5.59
CA TYR A 87 -6.62 4.01 -4.93
C TYR A 87 -7.69 4.87 -4.26
N ARG A 88 -8.95 4.60 -4.60
CA ARG A 88 -10.13 5.33 -4.13
C ARG A 88 -11.07 4.41 -3.37
N CYS A 89 -11.77 4.95 -2.38
CA CYS A 89 -12.89 4.27 -1.76
C CYS A 89 -13.99 4.02 -2.80
N SER A 90 -14.42 2.77 -2.97
CA SER A 90 -15.47 2.39 -3.92
C SER A 90 -16.84 3.06 -3.63
N ARG A 91 -17.09 3.45 -2.38
CA ARG A 91 -18.34 4.09 -1.94
C ARG A 91 -18.38 5.60 -2.17
N CYS A 92 -17.33 6.31 -1.80
CA CYS A 92 -17.34 7.79 -1.78
C CYS A 92 -16.28 8.45 -2.70
N GLY A 93 -15.41 7.66 -3.33
CA GLY A 93 -14.42 8.17 -4.28
C GLY A 93 -13.20 8.89 -3.69
N VAL A 94 -13.15 9.06 -2.36
CA VAL A 94 -12.00 9.64 -1.64
C VAL A 94 -10.73 8.85 -1.95
N VAL A 95 -9.65 9.55 -2.26
CA VAL A 95 -8.32 8.95 -2.47
C VAL A 95 -7.75 8.55 -1.12
N VAL A 96 -7.38 7.29 -0.98
CA VAL A 96 -6.81 6.74 0.26
C VAL A 96 -5.37 6.29 0.13
N GLY A 97 -4.86 6.22 -1.11
CA GLY A 97 -3.54 5.71 -1.38
C GLY A 97 -3.22 5.71 -2.86
N TYR A 98 -2.03 5.24 -3.19
CA TYR A 98 -1.58 5.10 -4.56
C TYR A 98 -0.53 4.00 -4.70
N GLU A 99 -0.32 3.55 -5.93
CA GLU A 99 0.78 2.70 -6.35
C GLU A 99 1.66 3.48 -7.34
N LEU A 100 2.96 3.23 -7.31
CA LEU A 100 3.89 3.77 -8.30
C LEU A 100 3.92 2.87 -9.54
N GLN A 101 3.48 3.41 -10.69
CA GLN A 101 3.53 2.69 -11.95
C GLN A 101 4.99 2.54 -12.40
N GLY A 102 5.43 1.30 -12.57
CA GLY A 102 6.81 0.97 -12.96
C GLY A 102 7.73 0.63 -11.79
N ALA A 103 7.37 0.94 -10.53
CA ALA A 103 8.17 0.51 -9.38
C ALA A 103 8.16 -1.02 -9.18
N THR A 104 7.08 -1.69 -9.61
CA THR A 104 6.97 -3.16 -9.63
C THR A 104 7.54 -3.79 -10.92
N ALA A 105 7.70 -2.99 -11.99
CA ALA A 105 8.23 -3.46 -13.28
C ALA A 105 9.72 -3.14 -13.49
N ASN A 106 10.30 -2.25 -12.68
CA ASN A 106 11.75 -2.01 -12.65
C ASN A 106 12.53 -3.08 -11.88
N ILE A 107 11.85 -4.19 -11.54
CA ILE A 107 12.50 -5.45 -11.17
C ILE A 107 12.91 -6.22 -12.44
N ASP A 108 12.30 -5.92 -13.61
CA ASP A 108 12.67 -6.49 -14.91
C ASP A 108 12.32 -5.52 -16.06
N ALA A 109 13.16 -4.50 -16.30
CA ALA A 109 13.11 -3.75 -17.56
C ALA A 109 14.47 -3.08 -17.86
N GLY A 110 15.44 -3.92 -18.23
CA GLY A 110 16.37 -3.53 -19.29
C GLY A 110 15.55 -3.18 -20.52
N GLY A 111 15.43 -1.89 -20.80
CA GLY A 111 14.65 -1.35 -21.91
C GLY A 111 15.24 -0.01 -22.34
N ALA A 112 16.51 -0.05 -22.76
CA ALA A 112 17.11 0.98 -23.59
C ALA A 112 17.82 0.27 -24.74
N ASP A 113 17.15 0.29 -25.87
CA ASP A 113 17.56 -0.08 -27.21
C ASP A 113 18.94 0.53 -27.54
N VAL A 114 19.98 -0.30 -27.61
CA VAL A 114 21.25 0.02 -28.29
C VAL A 114 21.78 -1.26 -28.95
N GLU A 115 21.88 -1.26 -30.29
CA GLU A 115 22.60 -2.26 -31.06
C GLU A 115 24.11 -2.19 -30.77
N MET A 116 24.75 -3.33 -30.44
CA MET A 116 26.01 -3.83 -31.04
C MET A 116 26.65 -4.96 -30.21
N GLY A 117 26.81 -6.11 -30.87
CA GLY A 117 27.91 -7.09 -30.79
C GLY A 117 28.71 -7.34 -29.50
N GLY A 118 28.88 -8.63 -29.17
CA GLY A 118 30.10 -9.14 -28.53
C GLY A 118 29.90 -9.92 -27.24
N THR A 119 30.12 -11.24 -27.36
CA THR A 119 30.64 -12.22 -26.40
C THR A 119 31.12 -11.71 -25.03
N GLU A 120 30.65 -12.30 -23.93
CA GLU A 120 31.44 -13.14 -22.99
C GLU A 120 30.75 -13.36 -21.63
N LYS A 121 30.98 -14.54 -21.06
CA LYS A 121 30.46 -15.01 -19.78
C LYS A 121 31.14 -14.28 -18.61
N GLY A 122 30.35 -13.67 -17.74
CA GLY A 122 30.78 -13.19 -16.42
C GLY A 122 29.79 -13.65 -15.35
N LYS A 123 30.21 -14.58 -14.51
CA LYS A 123 29.46 -15.10 -13.37
C LYS A 123 29.88 -14.30 -12.15
N GLU A 124 29.05 -13.36 -11.68
CA GLU A 124 29.28 -12.65 -10.43
C GLU A 124 28.16 -12.94 -9.44
N ARG A 125 28.58 -13.45 -8.28
CA ARG A 125 27.80 -13.57 -7.05
C ARG A 125 27.69 -12.18 -6.45
N GLY A 126 26.50 -11.60 -6.46
CA GLY A 126 26.12 -10.48 -5.61
C GLY A 126 25.01 -10.93 -4.68
N ASP A 127 25.13 -10.60 -3.39
CA ASP A 127 24.09 -10.80 -2.38
C ASP A 127 22.79 -10.16 -2.90
N GLN A 128 21.84 -10.99 -3.30
CA GLN A 128 20.52 -10.56 -3.72
C GLN A 128 19.78 -10.10 -2.46
N GLU A 129 19.76 -8.78 -2.25
CA GLU A 129 18.73 -8.13 -1.45
C GLU A 129 17.39 -8.67 -1.94
N GLU A 130 16.65 -9.41 -1.09
CA GLU A 130 15.42 -10.09 -1.47
C GLU A 130 14.40 -9.06 -1.95
N VAL A 131 14.36 -8.83 -3.26
CA VAL A 131 13.48 -7.86 -3.88
C VAL A 131 12.05 -8.35 -3.70
N TYR A 132 11.25 -7.58 -2.95
CA TYR A 132 9.86 -7.92 -2.65
C TYR A 132 9.04 -8.12 -3.94
N ALA A 133 8.62 -9.36 -4.21
CA ALA A 133 7.88 -9.74 -5.42
C ALA A 133 6.36 -9.44 -5.36
N GLY A 134 5.91 -8.67 -4.37
CA GLY A 134 4.51 -8.29 -4.19
C GLY A 134 4.21 -6.86 -4.63
N LYS A 135 2.94 -6.48 -4.52
CA LYS A 135 2.49 -5.12 -4.80
C LYS A 135 2.69 -4.23 -3.58
N ILE A 136 3.10 -2.99 -3.78
CA ILE A 136 3.23 -2.00 -2.71
C ILE A 136 2.20 -0.90 -2.91
N ILE A 137 1.41 -0.63 -1.87
CA ILE A 137 0.48 0.51 -1.83
C ILE A 137 0.96 1.52 -0.80
N TYR A 138 1.06 2.77 -1.21
CA TYR A 138 1.32 3.91 -0.36
C TYR A 138 -0.01 4.44 0.16
N ILE A 139 -0.30 4.19 1.44
CA ILE A 139 -1.56 4.58 2.09
C ILE A 139 -1.43 5.98 2.67
N LEU A 140 -2.37 6.85 2.32
CA LEU A 140 -2.45 8.21 2.84
C LEU A 140 -3.12 8.19 4.22
N PRO A 141 -2.43 8.63 5.30
CA PRO A 141 -2.92 8.51 6.67
C PRO A 141 -4.25 9.23 6.92
N ALA A 142 -4.51 10.33 6.21
CA ALA A 142 -5.69 11.17 6.42
C ALA A 142 -7.00 10.56 5.86
N GLY A 143 -6.94 9.48 5.09
CA GLY A 143 -8.11 8.90 4.43
C GLY A 143 -8.73 7.68 5.13
N ILE A 144 -8.11 7.19 6.22
CA ILE A 144 -8.43 5.89 6.80
C ILE A 144 -8.51 5.92 8.34
N MET A 145 -9.34 5.06 8.91
CA MET A 145 -9.48 4.88 10.36
C MET A 145 -9.59 3.40 10.73
N SER A 146 -9.13 3.02 11.91
CA SER A 146 -9.26 1.62 12.36
C SER A 146 -10.70 1.30 12.80
N SER A 147 -11.10 0.04 12.67
CA SER A 147 -12.40 -0.45 13.21
C SER A 147 -12.54 -0.21 14.71
N ARG A 148 -11.43 -0.30 15.45
CA ARG A 148 -11.39 0.00 16.88
C ARG A 148 -11.78 1.45 17.14
N PHE A 149 -11.18 2.38 16.41
CA PHE A 149 -11.50 3.80 16.53
C PHE A 149 -12.96 4.10 16.15
N LEU A 150 -13.45 3.50 15.07
CA LEU A 150 -14.84 3.65 14.64
C LEU A 150 -15.83 3.13 15.70
N ALA A 151 -15.53 1.99 16.31
CA ALA A 151 -16.35 1.41 17.38
C ALA A 151 -16.34 2.25 18.67
N GLU A 152 -15.17 2.77 19.08
CA GLU A 152 -15.04 3.65 20.24
C GLU A 152 -15.80 4.97 20.01
N THR A 153 -15.67 5.56 18.81
CA THR A 153 -16.37 6.79 18.44
C THR A 153 -17.88 6.60 18.45
N GLY A 154 -18.38 5.50 17.88
CA GLY A 154 -19.80 5.16 17.88
C GLY A 154 -20.39 5.00 19.29
N ARG A 155 -19.62 4.49 20.26
CA ARG A 155 -20.04 4.43 21.67
C ARG A 155 -20.03 5.79 22.35
N SER A 156 -19.08 6.66 21.98
CA SER A 156 -18.94 7.99 22.58
C SER A 156 -19.93 9.03 22.05
N GLY A 157 -20.60 8.75 20.92
CA GLY A 157 -21.51 9.69 20.25
C GLY A 157 -20.82 10.91 19.64
N LYS A 158 -19.47 10.97 19.65
CA LYS A 158 -18.70 12.05 19.03
C LYS A 158 -18.87 12.01 17.52
N LYS A 159 -19.13 13.17 16.92
CA LYS A 159 -19.12 13.32 15.46
C LYS A 159 -17.67 13.29 14.98
N LEU A 160 -17.40 12.48 13.96
CA LEU A 160 -16.09 12.40 13.31
C LEU A 160 -15.84 13.70 12.54
N ALA A 161 -14.78 14.42 12.90
CA ALA A 161 -14.24 15.53 12.10
C ALA A 161 -13.06 15.05 11.24
N GLU A 162 -12.70 15.81 10.22
CA GLU A 162 -11.57 15.49 9.33
C GLU A 162 -10.24 15.36 10.10
N GLU A 163 -10.07 16.18 11.14
CA GLU A 163 -8.92 16.19 12.06
C GLU A 163 -8.76 14.92 12.91
N ASP A 164 -9.81 14.11 13.04
CA ASP A 164 -9.81 12.89 13.85
C ASP A 164 -9.33 11.65 13.09
N VAL A 165 -9.22 11.73 11.77
CA VAL A 165 -8.95 10.58 10.88
C VAL A 165 -7.45 10.28 10.75
N ALA A 166 -6.58 11.20 11.16
CA ALA A 166 -5.14 10.95 11.10
C ALA A 166 -4.74 9.79 12.01
N ILE A 167 -4.06 8.78 11.46
CA ILE A 167 -3.33 7.76 12.23
C ILE A 167 -2.26 8.49 13.07
N ARG A 168 -2.61 8.88 14.30
CA ARG A 168 -1.78 9.77 15.12
C ARG A 168 -0.46 9.09 15.52
N ARG A 169 0.61 9.41 14.80
CA ARG A 169 1.86 9.93 15.39
C ARG A 169 2.07 11.32 14.78
N GLY A 170 2.29 12.32 15.63
CA GLY A 170 2.07 13.73 15.32
C GLY A 170 2.65 14.22 13.99
N GLY A 171 1.87 15.03 13.28
CA GLY A 171 2.31 15.72 12.08
C GLY A 171 1.15 15.97 11.12
N VAL A 172 0.61 17.17 11.14
CA VAL A 172 -0.37 17.67 10.16
C VAL A 172 0.31 17.72 8.80
N GLY A 173 -0.12 16.88 7.85
CA GLY A 173 0.28 16.99 6.46
C GLY A 173 -0.51 18.10 5.80
N VAL A 174 0.11 19.28 5.67
CA VAL A 174 -0.34 20.36 4.79
C VAL A 174 -0.09 19.90 3.35
N PHE A 175 -1.12 19.95 2.51
CA PHE A 175 -0.97 19.81 1.07
C PHE A 175 -0.58 21.18 0.51
N GLU A 176 0.67 21.34 0.08
CA GLU A 176 1.10 22.35 -0.90
C GLU A 176 1.45 21.66 -2.21
#